data_AF-A0A7Y0A2E7-F1
#
_entry.id   AF-A0A7Y0A2E7-F1
#
_cell.length_a   1.000
_cell.length_b   1.000
_cell.length_c   1.000
_cell.angle_alpha   90.00
_cell.angle_beta   90.00
_cell.angle_gamma   90.00
#
_symmetry.space_group_name_H-M   'P 1'
#
loop_
_entity.id
_entity.type
_entity.pdbx_description
1 polymer ?
#
loop_
_entity_poly.entity_id
_entity_poly.type
_entity_poly.pdbx_seq_one_letter_code
_entity_poly.pdbx_strand_id
1 'polypeptide(L)'
;MNQTQVVVLSTEELIDAVANPQIAHISIAAELAGLPTLQLSRGQTLIGTSAQAALRFAPGQHGLRLCADNHVEGPHVVTDPDHRAIYNDSGVEQLGRLVLRKLRVTGVVQLLARDRVRGGHVEVHDIDIEAADARAYDERPKGYGVEVIQGAFTLWNRQADPAVTITADLSGLSAGREGAPVRGSGIFVGGAGDTGGQLIARRVETGAVYSDGGIAHGTPDRITGGVFIVSGAFAHSVRNLGPVTTYGPNDMVLDNWGTVDSWVASDKITSYGPSGIGFVNFGTVNRLRVDGAIETFGQGARGFNVYAGTVHSAEFERVITHADGAVGIQISQPVGSIAVRRGIETYGGTGDSLVKGVVLKLSAIAFSVKPGGVAREVVVEGGLVTHGEGVEPLELHGSVSVLRIEGLRAGAGFDGI
;
A
#
# COMPACT_ATOMS: atom_id res chain seq x y z
N MET A 1 -16.93 -38.46 2.95
CA MET A 1 -16.00 -38.93 1.89
C MET A 1 -14.60 -38.73 2.44
N ASN A 2 -13.79 -39.79 2.51
CA ASN A 2 -12.39 -39.67 2.96
C ASN A 2 -11.67 -38.70 2.03
N GLN A 3 -11.20 -37.58 2.56
CA GLN A 3 -10.38 -36.64 1.79
C GLN A 3 -9.03 -37.32 1.52
N THR A 4 -8.71 -37.54 0.24
CA THR A 4 -7.44 -38.14 -0.17
C THR A 4 -6.31 -37.16 0.10
N GLN A 5 -5.38 -37.54 0.96
CA GLN A 5 -4.14 -36.81 1.25
C GLN A 5 -2.97 -37.53 0.61
N VAL A 6 -2.08 -36.77 -0.05
CA VAL A 6 -0.84 -37.29 -0.62
C VAL A 6 0.35 -36.44 -0.15
N VAL A 7 1.49 -37.10 0.02
CA VAL A 7 2.78 -36.45 0.22
C VAL A 7 3.53 -36.55 -1.11
N VAL A 8 4.03 -35.43 -1.61
CA VAL A 8 4.79 -35.37 -2.86
C VAL A 8 6.25 -35.04 -2.55
N LEU A 9 7.15 -35.78 -3.20
CA LEU A 9 8.60 -35.70 -3.03
C LEU A 9 9.31 -35.34 -4.35
N SER A 10 8.59 -35.31 -5.47
CA SER A 10 9.11 -34.94 -6.78
C SER A 10 8.20 -33.96 -7.52
N THR A 11 8.77 -33.28 -8.52
CA THR A 11 8.06 -32.37 -9.43
C THR A 11 6.93 -33.10 -10.17
N GLU A 12 7.17 -34.32 -10.65
CA GLU A 12 6.19 -35.14 -11.38
C GLU A 12 5.00 -35.51 -10.48
N GLU A 13 5.26 -35.97 -9.26
CA GLU A 13 4.22 -36.30 -8.28
C GLU A 13 3.36 -35.08 -7.94
N LEU A 14 3.96 -33.90 -7.81
CA LEU A 14 3.20 -32.67 -7.56
C LEU A 14 2.31 -32.30 -8.75
N ILE A 15 2.81 -32.39 -9.98
CA ILE A 15 2.03 -32.10 -11.20
C ILE A 15 0.82 -33.04 -11.27
N ASP A 16 1.03 -34.34 -11.08
CA ASP A 16 -0.03 -35.34 -11.11
C ASP A 16 -1.05 -35.13 -9.98
N ALA A 17 -0.58 -34.79 -8.77
CA ALA A 17 -1.45 -34.54 -7.62
C ALA A 17 -2.33 -33.30 -7.82
N VAL A 18 -1.77 -32.21 -8.33
CA VAL A 18 -2.51 -30.97 -8.62
C VAL A 18 -3.53 -31.18 -9.74
N ALA A 19 -3.19 -31.96 -10.77
CA ALA A 19 -4.08 -32.26 -11.88
C ALA A 19 -5.26 -33.18 -11.48
N ASN A 20 -5.17 -33.89 -10.35
CA ASN A 20 -6.20 -34.83 -9.91
C ASN A 20 -7.19 -34.17 -8.92
N PRO A 21 -8.44 -33.90 -9.35
CA PRO A 21 -9.43 -33.24 -8.49
C PRO A 21 -9.93 -34.10 -7.31
N GLN A 22 -9.59 -35.39 -7.27
CA GLN A 22 -9.92 -36.29 -6.15
C GLN A 22 -8.91 -36.19 -5.00
N ILE A 23 -7.75 -35.57 -5.24
CA ILE A 23 -6.75 -35.29 -4.22
C ILE A 23 -7.08 -33.93 -3.64
N ALA A 24 -7.51 -33.92 -2.37
CA ALA A 24 -7.89 -32.70 -1.68
C ALA A 24 -6.72 -32.05 -0.94
N HIS A 25 -5.77 -32.86 -0.45
CA HIS A 25 -4.64 -32.38 0.36
C HIS A 25 -3.32 -32.85 -0.21
N ILE A 26 -2.44 -31.90 -0.52
CA ILE A 26 -1.12 -32.13 -1.09
C ILE A 26 -0.09 -31.58 -0.11
N SER A 27 0.79 -32.45 0.39
CA SER A 27 1.85 -32.09 1.34
C SER A 27 3.21 -32.09 0.64
N ILE A 28 3.95 -31.00 0.73
CA ILE A 28 5.28 -30.82 0.12
C ILE A 28 6.31 -30.74 1.24
N ALA A 29 7.28 -31.65 1.23
CA ALA A 29 8.31 -31.72 2.28
C ALA A 29 9.68 -31.21 1.82
N ALA A 30 9.89 -31.00 0.52
CA ALA A 30 11.17 -30.68 -0.09
C ALA A 30 11.06 -29.51 -1.06
N GLU A 31 12.22 -29.04 -1.55
CA GLU A 31 12.28 -28.13 -2.68
C GLU A 31 11.98 -28.89 -3.98
N LEU A 32 11.01 -28.39 -4.75
CA LEU A 32 10.63 -28.89 -6.06
C LEU A 32 10.91 -27.80 -7.09
N ALA A 33 11.65 -28.14 -8.14
CA ALA A 33 12.15 -27.17 -9.12
C ALA A 33 11.77 -27.52 -10.56
N GLY A 34 11.86 -26.51 -11.43
CA GLY A 34 11.49 -26.63 -12.85
C GLY A 34 9.99 -26.80 -13.05
N LEU A 35 9.17 -26.30 -12.12
CA LEU A 35 7.72 -26.46 -12.20
C LEU A 35 7.12 -25.63 -13.34
N PRO A 36 6.17 -26.19 -14.11
CA PRO A 36 5.29 -25.37 -14.93
C PRO A 36 4.33 -24.58 -14.04
N THR A 37 3.62 -23.61 -14.61
CA THR A 37 2.47 -22.98 -13.93
C THR A 37 1.49 -24.07 -13.47
N LEU A 38 1.12 -24.06 -12.18
CA LEU A 38 0.26 -25.08 -11.58
C LEU A 38 -1.14 -24.51 -11.32
N GLN A 39 -2.18 -25.24 -11.70
CA GLN A 39 -3.57 -24.86 -11.44
C GLN A 39 -4.19 -25.74 -10.35
N LEU A 40 -4.46 -25.17 -9.19
CA LEU A 40 -5.18 -25.88 -8.13
C LEU A 40 -6.65 -26.05 -8.50
N SER A 41 -7.14 -27.28 -8.41
CA SER A 41 -8.56 -27.60 -8.53
C SER A 41 -9.34 -27.07 -7.34
N ARG A 42 -10.66 -26.95 -7.48
CA ARG A 42 -11.54 -26.45 -6.42
C ARG A 42 -11.35 -27.24 -5.12
N GLY A 43 -11.23 -26.54 -3.99
CA GLY A 43 -11.13 -27.14 -2.67
C GLY A 43 -9.76 -27.75 -2.34
N GLN A 44 -8.80 -27.72 -3.28
CA GLN A 44 -7.48 -28.29 -3.03
C GLN A 44 -6.68 -27.43 -2.04
N THR A 45 -5.99 -28.14 -1.16
CA THR A 45 -5.09 -27.62 -0.14
C THR A 45 -3.66 -28.06 -0.44
N LEU A 46 -2.73 -27.11 -0.46
CA LEU A 46 -1.30 -27.33 -0.69
C LEU A 46 -0.52 -26.83 0.54
N ILE A 47 0.16 -27.74 1.24
CA ILE A 47 0.84 -27.45 2.51
C ILE A 47 2.33 -27.79 2.40
N GLY A 48 3.18 -26.80 2.69
CA GLY A 48 4.60 -27.02 2.98
C GLY A 48 4.77 -27.55 4.40
N THR A 49 5.27 -28.78 4.55
CA THR A 49 5.40 -29.45 5.86
C THR A 49 6.78 -29.31 6.48
N SER A 50 7.72 -28.65 5.79
CA SER A 50 9.08 -28.40 6.27
C SER A 50 9.52 -26.98 5.93
N ALA A 51 10.54 -26.47 6.63
CA ALA A 51 11.15 -25.17 6.32
C ALA A 51 11.85 -25.13 4.94
N GLN A 52 12.10 -26.31 4.35
CA GLN A 52 12.70 -26.48 3.02
C GLN A 52 11.65 -26.63 1.92
N ALA A 53 10.36 -26.69 2.26
CA ALA A 53 9.29 -26.79 1.27
C ALA A 53 9.30 -25.55 0.37
N ALA A 54 9.62 -25.77 -0.90
CA ALA A 54 9.73 -24.70 -1.88
C ALA A 54 9.22 -25.16 -3.25
N LEU A 55 8.56 -24.26 -3.95
CA LEU A 55 8.06 -24.43 -5.30
C LEU A 55 8.79 -23.44 -6.20
N ARG A 56 9.78 -23.92 -6.95
CA ARG A 56 10.52 -23.12 -7.92
C ARG A 56 10.00 -23.39 -9.32
N PHE A 57 9.38 -22.36 -9.89
CA PHE A 57 8.84 -22.40 -11.23
C PHE A 57 9.95 -22.16 -12.26
N ALA A 58 9.82 -22.77 -13.43
CA ALA A 58 10.78 -22.58 -14.53
C ALA A 58 10.75 -21.11 -15.02
N PRO A 59 11.84 -20.60 -15.61
CA PRO A 59 11.88 -19.24 -16.16
C PRO A 59 10.71 -18.95 -17.11
N GLY A 60 10.10 -17.77 -16.98
CA GLY A 60 8.93 -17.35 -17.75
C GLY A 60 7.60 -18.02 -17.34
N GLN A 61 7.58 -18.85 -16.30
CA GLN A 61 6.35 -19.43 -15.76
C GLN A 61 5.76 -18.55 -14.66
N HIS A 62 4.43 -18.50 -14.62
CA HIS A 62 3.73 -18.09 -13.42
C HIS A 62 3.74 -19.22 -12.39
N GLY A 63 3.31 -18.92 -11.17
CA GLY A 63 3.29 -19.85 -10.06
C GLY A 63 1.97 -20.59 -9.93
N LEU A 64 1.33 -20.40 -8.78
CA LEU A 64 0.06 -21.05 -8.42
C LEU A 64 -1.13 -20.26 -8.95
N ARG A 65 -1.93 -20.89 -9.81
CA ARG A 65 -3.26 -20.42 -10.21
C ARG A 65 -4.32 -21.08 -9.32
N LEU A 66 -4.99 -20.27 -8.51
CA LEU A 66 -6.05 -20.68 -7.60
C LEU A 66 -7.40 -20.69 -8.32
N CYS A 67 -8.21 -21.71 -8.09
CA CYS A 67 -9.60 -21.78 -8.52
C CYS A 67 -10.51 -21.24 -7.39
N ALA A 68 -11.42 -22.07 -6.87
CA ALA A 68 -12.29 -21.73 -5.75
C ALA A 68 -11.94 -22.58 -4.52
N ASP A 69 -12.14 -22.03 -3.33
CA ASP A 69 -12.00 -22.74 -2.05
C ASP A 69 -10.58 -23.32 -1.79
N ASN A 70 -9.54 -22.68 -2.34
CA ASN A 70 -8.17 -23.16 -2.20
C ASN A 70 -7.48 -22.68 -0.92
N HIS A 71 -6.58 -23.52 -0.40
CA HIS A 71 -5.72 -23.20 0.73
C HIS A 71 -4.26 -23.49 0.38
N VAL A 72 -3.39 -22.49 0.58
CA VAL A 72 -1.93 -22.65 0.43
C VAL A 72 -1.26 -22.20 1.73
N GLU A 73 -0.52 -23.11 2.38
CA GLU A 73 0.15 -22.80 3.65
C GLU A 73 1.60 -23.31 3.69
N GLY A 74 2.55 -22.42 3.99
CA GLY A 74 3.92 -22.79 4.37
C GLY A 74 5.03 -22.79 3.29
N PRO A 75 4.80 -23.06 1.99
CA PRO A 75 5.92 -23.15 1.06
C PRO A 75 6.53 -21.79 0.73
N HIS A 76 7.80 -21.81 0.31
CA HIS A 76 8.38 -20.71 -0.46
C HIS A 76 7.97 -20.84 -1.94
N VAL A 77 7.24 -19.87 -2.48
CA VAL A 77 6.82 -19.84 -3.90
C VAL A 77 7.75 -18.91 -4.67
N VAL A 78 8.44 -19.43 -5.70
CA VAL A 78 9.48 -18.70 -6.43
C VAL A 78 9.21 -18.70 -7.92
N THR A 79 8.95 -17.52 -8.49
CA THR A 79 8.92 -17.25 -9.93
C THR A 79 9.98 -16.20 -10.29
N ASP A 80 10.06 -15.81 -11.56
CA ASP A 80 10.69 -14.53 -11.91
C ASP A 80 9.96 -13.37 -11.20
N PRO A 81 10.66 -12.29 -10.76
CA PRO A 81 10.05 -11.23 -9.96
C PRO A 81 8.87 -10.51 -10.62
N ASP A 82 8.86 -10.41 -11.95
CA ASP A 82 7.81 -9.78 -12.74
C ASP A 82 6.63 -10.72 -13.05
N HIS A 83 6.74 -12.01 -12.72
CA HIS A 83 5.69 -12.99 -12.92
C HIS A 83 4.80 -13.13 -11.69
N ARG A 84 3.55 -13.59 -11.90
CA ARG A 84 2.61 -13.88 -10.82
C ARG A 84 3.03 -15.16 -10.11
N ALA A 85 3.52 -15.07 -8.89
CA ALA A 85 3.78 -16.22 -8.04
C ALA A 85 2.48 -16.87 -7.55
N ILE A 86 1.47 -16.06 -7.22
CA ILE A 86 0.15 -16.54 -6.81
C ILE A 86 -0.92 -15.66 -7.43
N TYR A 87 -1.89 -16.26 -8.10
CA TYR A 87 -3.02 -15.54 -8.71
C TYR A 87 -4.26 -16.43 -8.80
N ASN A 88 -5.44 -15.86 -9.04
CA ASN A 88 -6.66 -16.65 -9.22
C ASN A 88 -7.11 -16.75 -10.67
N ASP A 89 -7.86 -17.80 -10.96
CA ASP A 89 -8.69 -17.94 -12.13
C ASP A 89 -9.86 -16.95 -12.06
N SER A 90 -10.03 -16.12 -13.10
CA SER A 90 -11.18 -15.22 -13.24
C SER A 90 -12.34 -15.85 -14.03
N GLY A 91 -12.18 -17.09 -14.52
CA GLY A 91 -13.21 -17.88 -15.18
C GLY A 91 -14.24 -18.51 -14.23
N VAL A 92 -13.95 -18.58 -12.93
CA VAL A 92 -14.89 -19.05 -11.92
C VAL A 92 -15.92 -17.98 -11.57
N GLU A 93 -17.13 -18.40 -11.24
CA GLU A 93 -18.18 -17.46 -10.80
C GLU A 93 -17.97 -16.99 -9.35
N GLN A 94 -17.39 -17.83 -8.51
CA GLN A 94 -17.16 -17.56 -7.09
C GLN A 94 -15.76 -18.03 -6.73
N LEU A 95 -15.00 -17.20 -6.01
CA LEU A 95 -13.71 -17.61 -5.43
C LEU A 95 -13.92 -18.54 -4.23
N GLY A 96 -15.13 -18.55 -3.65
CA GLY A 96 -15.38 -19.23 -2.40
C GLY A 96 -14.50 -18.63 -1.30
N ARG A 97 -13.79 -19.47 -0.55
CA ARG A 97 -12.79 -19.00 0.45
C ARG A 97 -11.37 -19.33 0.00
N LEU A 98 -10.59 -18.32 -0.39
CA LEU A 98 -9.16 -18.45 -0.66
C LEU A 98 -8.36 -18.16 0.60
N VAL A 99 -7.45 -19.06 0.96
CA VAL A 99 -6.62 -18.94 2.17
C VAL A 99 -5.15 -19.06 1.80
N LEU A 100 -4.35 -18.04 2.12
CA LEU A 100 -2.91 -18.01 1.93
C LEU A 100 -2.23 -17.76 3.28
N ARG A 101 -1.35 -18.66 3.73
CA ARG A 101 -0.77 -18.60 5.08
C ARG A 101 0.72 -18.90 5.11
N LYS A 102 1.50 -18.13 5.89
CA LYS A 102 2.92 -18.41 6.19
C LYS A 102 3.76 -18.63 4.92
N LEU A 103 3.60 -17.75 3.93
CA LEU A 103 4.25 -17.90 2.63
C LEU A 103 5.45 -16.97 2.54
N ARG A 104 6.54 -17.48 1.98
CA ARG A 104 7.60 -16.65 1.38
C ARG A 104 7.39 -16.62 -0.12
N VAL A 105 7.58 -15.46 -0.74
CA VAL A 105 7.26 -15.27 -2.16
C VAL A 105 8.34 -14.47 -2.86
N THR A 106 8.83 -14.99 -3.98
CA THR A 106 9.50 -14.21 -5.04
C THR A 106 8.58 -14.18 -6.25
N GLY A 107 8.16 -12.99 -6.67
CA GLY A 107 7.12 -12.74 -7.67
C GLY A 107 5.91 -11.99 -7.11
N VAL A 108 4.95 -11.68 -7.98
CA VAL A 108 3.76 -10.90 -7.64
C VAL A 108 2.64 -11.80 -7.10
N VAL A 109 1.99 -11.37 -6.02
CA VAL A 109 0.72 -11.96 -5.54
C VAL A 109 -0.43 -11.10 -6.04
N GLN A 110 -1.24 -11.62 -6.97
CA GLN A 110 -2.32 -10.85 -7.61
C GLN A 110 -3.65 -11.61 -7.63
N LEU A 111 -4.58 -11.17 -6.78
CA LEU A 111 -5.93 -11.71 -6.68
C LEU A 111 -6.94 -10.69 -7.22
N LEU A 112 -7.64 -11.06 -8.30
CA LEU A 112 -8.56 -10.19 -9.02
C LEU A 112 -9.97 -10.80 -9.05
N ALA A 113 -10.97 -10.02 -8.63
CA ALA A 113 -12.34 -10.29 -9.03
C ALA A 113 -12.65 -9.53 -10.32
N ARG A 114 -12.57 -10.24 -11.44
CA ARG A 114 -12.90 -9.75 -12.78
C ARG A 114 -13.56 -10.86 -13.60
N ASP A 115 -13.94 -10.54 -14.83
CA ASP A 115 -14.58 -11.47 -15.75
C ASP A 115 -15.81 -12.14 -15.12
N ARG A 116 -15.76 -13.43 -14.79
CA ARG A 116 -16.89 -14.19 -14.26
C ARG A 116 -17.03 -14.12 -12.74
N VAL A 117 -16.01 -13.67 -12.01
CA VAL A 117 -16.03 -13.66 -10.53
C VAL A 117 -17.08 -12.68 -10.01
N ARG A 118 -18.03 -13.15 -9.19
CA ARG A 118 -19.12 -12.37 -8.60
C ARG A 118 -19.09 -12.32 -7.08
N GLY A 119 -18.15 -13.01 -6.44
CA GLY A 119 -18.02 -13.01 -4.99
C GLY A 119 -16.87 -13.89 -4.49
N GLY A 120 -16.58 -13.75 -3.20
CA GLY A 120 -15.56 -14.53 -2.51
C GLY A 120 -15.06 -13.89 -1.22
N HIS A 121 -14.35 -14.69 -0.45
CA HIS A 121 -13.61 -14.29 0.74
C HIS A 121 -12.13 -14.63 0.58
N VAL A 122 -11.25 -13.68 0.90
CA VAL A 122 -9.79 -13.84 0.82
C VAL A 122 -9.19 -13.67 2.22
N GLU A 123 -8.55 -14.71 2.72
CA GLU A 123 -7.76 -14.68 3.95
C GLU A 123 -6.29 -14.78 3.63
N VAL A 124 -5.52 -13.80 4.12
CA VAL A 124 -4.08 -13.78 3.97
C VAL A 124 -3.45 -13.54 5.33
N HIS A 125 -2.59 -14.46 5.75
CA HIS A 125 -1.88 -14.33 7.02
C HIS A 125 -0.40 -14.66 6.84
N ASP A 126 0.47 -13.74 7.23
CA ASP A 126 1.92 -13.96 7.28
C ASP A 126 2.50 -14.28 5.88
N ILE A 127 2.32 -13.37 4.93
CA ILE A 127 3.00 -13.43 3.63
C ILE A 127 4.16 -12.44 3.61
N ASP A 128 5.32 -12.95 3.26
CA ASP A 128 6.54 -12.17 3.05
C ASP A 128 6.94 -12.23 1.56
N ILE A 129 6.77 -11.10 0.86
CA ILE A 129 7.17 -10.95 -0.53
C ILE A 129 8.59 -10.38 -0.55
N GLU A 130 9.57 -11.23 -0.83
CA GLU A 130 10.99 -10.90 -0.77
C GLU A 130 11.40 -9.98 -1.94
N ALA A 131 10.91 -10.28 -3.14
CA ALA A 131 11.14 -9.50 -4.35
C ALA A 131 9.96 -9.66 -5.33
N ALA A 132 9.59 -8.57 -6.01
CA ALA A 132 8.55 -8.54 -7.03
C ALA A 132 8.72 -7.31 -7.93
N ASP A 133 8.22 -7.37 -9.17
CA ASP A 133 8.14 -6.23 -10.09
C ASP A 133 6.75 -6.14 -10.73
N ALA A 134 5.95 -5.20 -10.25
CA ALA A 134 4.59 -4.96 -10.72
C ALA A 134 4.49 -3.85 -11.78
N ARG A 135 5.60 -3.31 -12.30
CA ARG A 135 5.57 -2.15 -13.20
C ARG A 135 5.00 -2.45 -14.59
N ALA A 136 5.16 -3.69 -15.05
CA ALA A 136 4.69 -4.16 -16.35
C ALA A 136 3.16 -4.43 -16.40
N TYR A 137 2.45 -4.34 -15.27
CA TYR A 137 1.01 -4.53 -15.26
C TYR A 137 0.30 -3.23 -15.69
N ASP A 138 -0.24 -3.25 -16.91
CA ASP A 138 -0.83 -2.06 -17.57
C ASP A 138 -2.15 -1.60 -16.98
N GLU A 139 -2.88 -2.50 -16.32
CA GLU A 139 -4.17 -2.17 -15.74
C GLU A 139 -3.97 -1.37 -14.45
N ARG A 140 -4.38 -0.10 -14.47
CA ARG A 140 -4.15 0.84 -13.39
C ARG A 140 -5.46 1.55 -13.03
N PRO A 141 -5.84 1.67 -11.75
CA PRO A 141 -6.93 2.55 -11.38
C PRO A 141 -6.52 4.00 -11.71
N LYS A 142 -7.51 4.79 -12.15
CA LYS A 142 -7.32 6.19 -12.55
C LYS A 142 -8.19 7.07 -11.67
N GLY A 143 -7.64 8.18 -11.21
CA GLY A 143 -8.33 9.11 -10.33
C GLY A 143 -7.47 10.34 -10.09
N TYR A 144 -8.11 11.49 -9.83
CA TYR A 144 -7.42 12.71 -9.40
C TYR A 144 -6.27 13.18 -10.32
N GLY A 145 -6.37 12.90 -11.63
CA GLY A 145 -5.37 13.28 -12.62
C GLY A 145 -4.16 12.33 -12.72
N VAL A 146 -4.19 11.18 -12.04
CA VAL A 146 -3.10 10.20 -12.02
C VAL A 146 -3.61 8.77 -12.24
N GLU A 147 -2.69 7.88 -12.60
CA GLU A 147 -2.85 6.42 -12.59
C GLU A 147 -1.91 5.76 -11.57
N VAL A 148 -2.34 4.64 -10.98
CA VAL A 148 -1.59 3.95 -9.91
C VAL A 148 -0.98 2.66 -10.43
N ILE A 149 0.33 2.47 -10.26
CA ILE A 149 0.98 1.17 -10.54
C ILE A 149 0.54 0.17 -9.46
N GLN A 150 0.18 -1.05 -9.87
CA GLN A 150 -0.19 -2.15 -8.97
C GLN A 150 0.94 -2.51 -7.99
N GLY A 151 0.59 -3.31 -6.98
CA GLY A 151 1.50 -3.70 -5.91
C GLY A 151 2.08 -5.11 -6.04
N ALA A 152 3.20 -5.34 -5.35
CA ALA A 152 3.75 -6.67 -5.12
C ALA A 152 2.69 -7.63 -4.54
N PHE A 153 1.87 -7.13 -3.61
CA PHE A 153 0.58 -7.72 -3.27
C PHE A 153 -0.54 -6.87 -3.85
N THR A 154 -1.45 -7.47 -4.61
CA THR A 154 -2.65 -6.83 -5.16
C THR A 154 -3.88 -7.68 -4.89
N LEU A 155 -4.85 -7.14 -4.15
CA LEU A 155 -6.21 -7.65 -4.08
C LEU A 155 -7.18 -6.60 -4.63
N TRP A 156 -7.80 -6.90 -5.77
CA TRP A 156 -8.58 -5.90 -6.49
C TRP A 156 -9.91 -6.47 -7.01
N ASN A 157 -11.03 -5.94 -6.51
CA ASN A 157 -12.31 -6.14 -7.16
C ASN A 157 -12.46 -5.16 -8.31
N ARG A 158 -12.54 -5.68 -9.54
CA ARG A 158 -12.62 -4.93 -10.79
C ARG A 158 -13.95 -5.08 -11.49
N GLN A 159 -14.94 -5.67 -10.82
CA GLN A 159 -16.26 -5.82 -11.40
C GLN A 159 -16.91 -4.45 -11.61
N ALA A 160 -17.50 -4.25 -12.78
CA ALA A 160 -18.27 -3.03 -13.05
C ALA A 160 -19.61 -3.03 -12.29
N ASP A 161 -20.10 -4.21 -11.88
CA ASP A 161 -21.36 -4.36 -11.16
C ASP A 161 -21.19 -4.00 -9.67
N PRO A 162 -21.86 -2.94 -9.17
CA PRO A 162 -21.77 -2.52 -7.77
C PRO A 162 -22.34 -3.55 -6.79
N ALA A 163 -23.15 -4.52 -7.24
CA ALA A 163 -23.63 -5.59 -6.38
C ALA A 163 -22.54 -6.63 -6.05
N VAL A 164 -21.44 -6.67 -6.81
CA VAL A 164 -20.36 -7.63 -6.55
C VAL A 164 -19.49 -7.15 -5.41
N THR A 165 -19.44 -7.96 -4.34
CA THR A 165 -18.60 -7.71 -3.18
C THR A 165 -17.59 -8.83 -2.99
N ILE A 166 -16.32 -8.43 -2.80
CA ILE A 166 -15.26 -9.31 -2.29
C ILE A 166 -14.97 -8.92 -0.85
N THR A 167 -14.83 -9.91 0.02
CA THR A 167 -14.48 -9.67 1.43
C THR A 167 -13.08 -10.17 1.72
N ALA A 168 -12.40 -9.55 2.69
CA ALA A 168 -11.02 -9.90 3.00
C ALA A 168 -10.64 -9.74 4.48
N ASP A 169 -9.66 -10.53 4.91
CA ASP A 169 -8.92 -10.37 6.16
C ASP A 169 -7.44 -10.60 5.88
N LEU A 170 -6.66 -9.52 5.92
CA LEU A 170 -5.26 -9.51 5.54
C LEU A 170 -4.40 -9.14 6.76
N SER A 171 -3.46 -9.99 7.15
CA SER A 171 -2.51 -9.69 8.23
C SER A 171 -1.12 -10.24 7.98
N GLY A 172 -0.12 -9.62 8.61
CA GLY A 172 1.26 -10.05 8.48
C GLY A 172 1.80 -9.95 7.05
N LEU A 173 1.30 -9.01 6.24
CA LEU A 173 1.82 -8.75 4.90
C LEU A 173 3.13 -7.96 4.97
N SER A 174 4.19 -8.43 4.33
CA SER A 174 5.45 -7.67 4.18
C SER A 174 5.94 -7.75 2.75
N ALA A 175 6.66 -6.70 2.30
CA ALA A 175 7.14 -6.61 0.93
C ALA A 175 8.47 -5.88 0.84
N GLY A 176 9.44 -6.48 0.16
CA GLY A 176 10.77 -5.92 -0.07
C GLY A 176 11.64 -5.85 1.18
N ARG A 177 12.83 -5.28 1.03
CA ARG A 177 13.81 -5.07 2.10
C ARG A 177 14.42 -3.68 2.00
N GLU A 178 15.01 -3.22 3.09
CA GLU A 178 15.92 -2.06 3.05
C GLU A 178 17.04 -2.32 2.03
N GLY A 179 17.27 -1.36 1.13
CA GLY A 179 18.22 -1.51 0.02
C GLY A 179 17.80 -2.45 -1.12
N ALA A 180 16.69 -3.18 -0.98
CA ALA A 180 16.12 -4.05 -2.03
C ALA A 180 14.58 -3.97 -2.03
N PRO A 181 14.00 -2.82 -2.43
CA PRO A 181 12.55 -2.65 -2.48
C PRO A 181 11.92 -3.48 -3.59
N VAL A 182 10.64 -3.84 -3.42
CA VAL A 182 9.82 -4.31 -4.54
C VAL A 182 9.59 -3.19 -5.54
N ARG A 183 9.35 -3.53 -6.81
CA ARG A 183 9.13 -2.55 -7.88
C ARG A 183 7.64 -2.37 -8.16
N GLY A 184 7.18 -1.12 -8.24
CA GLY A 184 5.75 -0.77 -8.23
C GLY A 184 5.28 -0.42 -6.82
N SER A 185 3.97 -0.53 -6.56
CA SER A 185 3.44 -0.36 -5.19
C SER A 185 3.85 -1.54 -4.29
N GLY A 186 3.76 -1.37 -2.97
CA GLY A 186 3.95 -2.47 -2.01
C GLY A 186 2.69 -3.31 -1.89
N ILE A 187 1.74 -2.85 -1.08
CA ILE A 187 0.46 -3.49 -0.80
C ILE A 187 -0.67 -2.66 -1.41
N PHE A 188 -1.43 -3.27 -2.31
CA PHE A 188 -2.53 -2.65 -3.04
C PHE A 188 -3.84 -3.37 -2.74
N VAL A 189 -4.84 -2.63 -2.26
CA VAL A 189 -6.18 -3.15 -1.97
C VAL A 189 -7.21 -2.21 -2.58
N GLY A 190 -8.09 -2.70 -3.46
CA GLY A 190 -9.00 -1.84 -4.22
C GLY A 190 -10.34 -2.45 -4.60
N GLY A 191 -11.31 -1.58 -4.86
CA GLY A 191 -12.53 -1.88 -5.60
C GLY A 191 -12.52 -1.27 -7.00
N ALA A 192 -13.67 -1.27 -7.66
CA ALA A 192 -13.82 -0.79 -9.03
C ALA A 192 -14.31 0.67 -9.08
N GLY A 193 -13.64 1.55 -8.33
CA GLY A 193 -14.06 2.94 -8.17
C GLY A 193 -15.33 3.08 -7.31
N ASP A 194 -15.95 4.26 -7.36
CA ASP A 194 -17.08 4.58 -6.48
C ASP A 194 -18.43 3.98 -6.94
N THR A 195 -18.49 3.50 -8.18
CA THR A 195 -19.73 2.99 -8.81
C THR A 195 -19.69 1.51 -9.17
N GLY A 196 -18.54 0.86 -9.01
CA GLY A 196 -18.36 -0.55 -9.34
C GLY A 196 -18.36 -1.45 -8.11
N GLY A 197 -17.94 -2.69 -8.31
CA GLY A 197 -17.84 -3.72 -7.29
C GLY A 197 -16.93 -3.30 -6.13
N GLN A 198 -17.36 -3.69 -4.92
CA GLN A 198 -16.74 -3.27 -3.68
C GLN A 198 -15.77 -4.32 -3.14
N LEU A 199 -14.75 -3.86 -2.42
CA LEU A 199 -13.90 -4.70 -1.58
C LEU A 199 -14.09 -4.29 -0.12
N ILE A 200 -14.49 -5.23 0.73
CA ILE A 200 -14.69 -5.01 2.17
C ILE A 200 -13.62 -5.78 2.94
N ALA A 201 -12.63 -5.05 3.46
CA ALA A 201 -11.58 -5.61 4.29
C ALA A 201 -11.90 -5.39 5.78
N ARG A 202 -11.99 -6.48 6.55
CA ARG A 202 -12.06 -6.41 8.02
C ARG A 202 -10.79 -5.79 8.58
N ARG A 203 -9.64 -6.17 8.00
CA ARG A 203 -8.32 -5.71 8.39
C ARG A 203 -7.38 -5.76 7.19
N VAL A 204 -6.52 -4.76 7.08
CA VAL A 204 -5.29 -4.76 6.27
C VAL A 204 -4.12 -4.48 7.22
N GLU A 205 -3.38 -5.51 7.58
CA GLU A 205 -2.26 -5.40 8.51
C GLU A 205 -0.94 -5.81 7.85
N THR A 206 0.06 -4.95 7.98
CA THR A 206 1.38 -5.07 7.34
C THR A 206 2.50 -5.05 8.36
N GLY A 207 3.56 -5.80 8.08
CA GLY A 207 4.88 -5.65 8.71
C GLY A 207 5.67 -4.56 8.01
N ALA A 208 6.94 -4.81 7.71
CA ALA A 208 7.78 -3.88 6.95
C ALA A 208 7.43 -3.90 5.45
N VAL A 209 7.41 -2.72 4.82
CA VAL A 209 7.15 -2.55 3.39
C VAL A 209 8.16 -1.56 2.79
N TYR A 210 8.87 -2.00 1.76
CA TYR A 210 9.86 -1.22 1.02
C TYR A 210 9.53 -1.28 -0.47
N SER A 211 9.16 -0.16 -1.07
CA SER A 211 8.76 -0.10 -2.47
C SER A 211 9.42 1.04 -3.25
N ASP A 212 9.67 0.81 -4.52
CA ASP A 212 10.14 1.80 -5.49
C ASP A 212 9.30 1.67 -6.75
N GLY A 213 8.50 2.68 -7.05
CA GLY A 213 7.61 2.68 -8.19
C GLY A 213 8.31 2.56 -9.54
N GLY A 214 9.61 2.90 -9.61
CA GLY A 214 10.36 2.96 -10.85
C GLY A 214 9.75 3.96 -11.86
N ILE A 215 9.07 4.99 -11.34
CA ILE A 215 8.48 6.07 -12.15
C ILE A 215 9.60 6.96 -12.65
N ALA A 216 9.63 7.21 -13.97
CA ALA A 216 10.62 8.10 -14.56
C ALA A 216 10.41 9.55 -14.07
N HIS A 217 11.50 10.26 -13.80
CA HIS A 217 11.44 11.68 -13.44
C HIS A 217 10.65 12.48 -14.48
N GLY A 218 9.82 13.42 -14.00
CA GLY A 218 8.98 14.24 -14.87
C GLY A 218 7.74 13.53 -15.42
N THR A 219 7.34 12.38 -14.85
CA THR A 219 6.06 11.72 -15.14
C THR A 219 5.01 12.13 -14.11
N PRO A 220 4.25 13.21 -14.31
CA PRO A 220 3.37 13.78 -13.28
C PRO A 220 2.07 12.99 -13.07
N ASP A 221 1.66 12.17 -14.03
CA ASP A 221 0.37 11.49 -14.08
C ASP A 221 0.44 10.04 -13.56
N ARG A 222 1.54 9.65 -12.93
CA ARG A 222 1.74 8.29 -12.38
C ARG A 222 2.22 8.35 -10.95
N ILE A 223 1.63 7.48 -10.12
CA ILE A 223 1.97 7.34 -8.69
C ILE A 223 2.08 5.86 -8.28
N THR A 224 2.71 5.62 -7.14
CA THR A 224 2.64 4.34 -6.41
C THR A 224 2.37 4.57 -4.93
N GLY A 225 2.08 3.48 -4.20
CA GLY A 225 1.87 3.48 -2.76
C GLY A 225 2.67 2.38 -2.07
N GLY A 226 3.33 2.67 -0.94
CA GLY A 226 3.82 1.63 -0.04
C GLY A 226 2.65 0.76 0.45
N VAL A 227 1.62 1.39 1.01
CA VAL A 227 0.31 0.78 1.24
C VAL A 227 -0.78 1.67 0.67
N PHE A 228 -1.59 1.11 -0.22
CA PHE A 228 -2.60 1.84 -0.99
C PHE A 228 -3.99 1.21 -0.81
N ILE A 229 -4.92 1.97 -0.23
CA ILE A 229 -6.36 1.67 -0.22
C ILE A 229 -7.04 2.47 -1.33
N VAL A 230 -7.43 1.79 -2.42
CA VAL A 230 -7.98 2.41 -3.63
C VAL A 230 -9.51 2.55 -3.53
N SER A 231 -10.09 3.49 -4.29
CA SER A 231 -11.53 3.69 -4.42
C SER A 231 -12.31 2.38 -4.62
N GLY A 232 -13.51 2.32 -4.05
CA GLY A 232 -14.32 1.10 -3.99
C GLY A 232 -13.88 0.09 -2.91
N ALA A 233 -12.78 0.34 -2.19
CA ALA A 233 -12.43 -0.42 -0.99
C ALA A 233 -12.93 0.27 0.29
N PHE A 234 -13.49 -0.54 1.19
CA PHE A 234 -13.76 -0.21 2.58
C PHE A 234 -12.87 -1.05 3.48
N ALA A 235 -12.04 -0.43 4.29
CA ALA A 235 -11.23 -1.11 5.31
C ALA A 235 -11.65 -0.66 6.70
N HIS A 236 -12.12 -1.59 7.53
CA HIS A 236 -12.44 -1.27 8.93
C HIS A 236 -11.18 -0.92 9.72
N SER A 237 -10.07 -1.64 9.49
CA SER A 237 -8.80 -1.33 10.14
C SER A 237 -7.63 -1.52 9.18
N VAL A 238 -6.79 -0.49 9.06
CA VAL A 238 -5.49 -0.55 8.41
C VAL A 238 -4.42 -0.39 9.49
N ARG A 239 -3.48 -1.33 9.56
CA ARG A 239 -2.42 -1.35 10.57
C ARG A 239 -1.06 -1.55 9.91
N ASN A 240 -0.17 -0.60 10.07
CA ASN A 240 1.23 -0.76 9.71
C ASN A 240 2.01 -1.01 11.01
N LEU A 241 2.45 -2.25 11.22
CA LEU A 241 3.18 -2.66 12.43
C LEU A 241 4.69 -2.47 12.29
N GLY A 242 5.21 -2.51 11.06
CA GLY A 242 6.59 -2.20 10.74
C GLY A 242 6.72 -0.92 9.91
N PRO A 243 7.95 -0.54 9.52
CA PRO A 243 8.18 0.66 8.75
C PRO A 243 7.64 0.52 7.32
N VAL A 244 7.17 1.63 6.76
CA VAL A 244 6.80 1.74 5.35
C VAL A 244 7.71 2.78 4.71
N THR A 245 8.47 2.38 3.70
CA THR A 245 9.47 3.22 3.04
C THR A 245 9.30 3.20 1.53
N THR A 246 9.26 4.38 0.93
CA THR A 246 9.26 4.54 -0.53
C THR A 246 10.46 5.30 -1.06
N TYR A 247 10.92 4.96 -2.26
CA TYR A 247 12.18 5.47 -2.79
C TYR A 247 12.04 6.31 -4.07
N GLY A 248 11.02 6.05 -4.90
CA GLY A 248 10.89 6.62 -6.23
C GLY A 248 10.08 7.92 -6.30
N PRO A 249 10.16 8.66 -7.43
CA PRO A 249 9.34 9.85 -7.69
C PRO A 249 7.85 9.53 -7.61
N ASN A 250 7.07 10.42 -6.97
CA ASN A 250 5.62 10.26 -6.78
C ASN A 250 5.21 8.96 -6.07
N ASP A 251 6.13 8.35 -5.31
CA ASP A 251 5.80 7.22 -4.47
C ASP A 251 5.24 7.72 -3.13
N MET A 252 3.93 7.59 -2.97
CA MET A 252 3.25 7.85 -1.71
C MET A 252 3.58 6.73 -0.73
N VAL A 253 3.77 7.03 0.55
CA VAL A 253 4.06 5.99 1.54
C VAL A 253 2.77 5.30 1.95
N LEU A 254 1.79 6.08 2.41
CA LEU A 254 0.43 5.64 2.71
C LEU A 254 -0.56 6.49 1.89
N ASP A 255 -1.35 5.85 1.02
CA ASP A 255 -2.32 6.53 0.15
C ASP A 255 -3.73 5.96 0.33
N ASN A 256 -4.70 6.85 0.52
CA ASN A 256 -6.10 6.49 0.66
C ASN A 256 -6.99 7.20 -0.37
N TRP A 257 -7.56 6.43 -1.28
CA TRP A 257 -8.68 6.83 -2.15
C TRP A 257 -10.00 6.17 -1.73
N GLY A 258 -9.96 5.14 -0.86
CA GLY A 258 -11.12 4.42 -0.37
C GLY A 258 -11.72 5.00 0.91
N THR A 259 -12.41 4.14 1.66
CA THR A 259 -12.96 4.46 2.99
C THR A 259 -12.27 3.64 4.06
N VAL A 260 -11.69 4.30 5.06
CA VAL A 260 -11.00 3.66 6.17
C VAL A 260 -11.56 4.15 7.49
N ASP A 261 -12.00 3.24 8.35
CA ASP A 261 -12.48 3.64 9.69
C ASP A 261 -11.29 3.96 10.61
N SER A 262 -10.34 3.05 10.79
CA SER A 262 -9.12 3.32 11.56
C SER A 262 -7.85 2.94 10.81
N TRP A 263 -6.95 3.91 10.62
CA TRP A 263 -5.60 3.71 10.11
C TRP A 263 -4.58 4.01 11.21
N VAL A 264 -3.77 3.01 11.60
CA VAL A 264 -2.70 3.17 12.59
C VAL A 264 -1.37 2.71 12.01
N ALA A 265 -0.41 3.61 11.93
CA ALA A 265 0.99 3.28 11.65
C ALA A 265 1.80 3.36 12.95
N SER A 266 2.35 2.23 13.38
CA SER A 266 3.02 2.08 14.69
C SER A 266 4.48 2.49 14.64
N ASP A 267 5.10 2.40 13.46
CA ASP A 267 6.51 2.69 13.22
C ASP A 267 6.67 3.87 12.25
N LYS A 268 7.91 4.27 11.98
CA LYS A 268 8.27 5.35 11.08
C LYS A 268 7.80 5.08 9.65
N ILE A 269 7.32 6.13 8.99
CA ILE A 269 7.04 6.12 7.55
C ILE A 269 7.97 7.10 6.83
N THR A 270 8.55 6.67 5.72
CA THR A 270 9.64 7.39 5.06
C THR A 270 9.44 7.48 3.55
N SER A 271 9.68 8.66 2.97
CA SER A 271 9.74 8.83 1.52
C SER A 271 11.04 9.52 1.09
N TYR A 272 11.76 8.95 0.13
CA TYR A 272 13.00 9.54 -0.40
C TYR A 272 12.82 10.25 -1.74
N GLY A 273 11.83 9.85 -2.53
CA GLY A 273 11.65 10.36 -3.89
C GLY A 273 11.01 11.76 -3.94
N PRO A 274 11.27 12.52 -5.03
CA PRO A 274 10.63 13.82 -5.24
C PRO A 274 9.11 13.67 -5.31
N SER A 275 8.40 14.67 -4.76
CA SER A 275 6.93 14.70 -4.65
C SER A 275 6.31 13.49 -3.93
N GLY A 276 7.10 12.69 -3.22
CA GLY A 276 6.59 11.65 -2.32
C GLY A 276 5.84 12.26 -1.14
N ILE A 277 4.86 11.53 -0.61
CA ILE A 277 4.05 11.99 0.52
C ILE A 277 3.98 10.89 1.59
N GLY A 278 4.24 11.23 2.85
CA GLY A 278 4.14 10.31 3.98
C GLY A 278 2.72 9.73 4.12
N PHE A 279 1.72 10.59 4.24
CA PHE A 279 0.32 10.19 4.19
C PHE A 279 -0.48 11.15 3.31
N VAL A 280 -1.20 10.61 2.32
CA VAL A 280 -2.09 11.40 1.45
C VAL A 280 -3.51 10.83 1.47
N ASN A 281 -4.49 11.73 1.56
CA ASN A 281 -5.91 11.37 1.51
C ASN A 281 -6.64 12.02 0.33
N PHE A 282 -7.40 11.18 -0.34
CA PHE A 282 -8.41 11.54 -1.31
C PHE A 282 -9.81 11.01 -0.97
N GLY A 283 -9.88 9.93 -0.17
CA GLY A 283 -11.12 9.29 0.27
C GLY A 283 -11.58 9.74 1.67
N THR A 284 -12.10 8.81 2.47
CA THR A 284 -12.52 9.09 3.85
C THR A 284 -11.67 8.32 4.84
N VAL A 285 -11.18 9.00 5.87
CA VAL A 285 -10.54 8.38 7.05
C VAL A 285 -11.21 8.90 8.31
N ASN A 286 -11.79 8.00 9.12
CA ASN A 286 -12.39 8.43 10.38
C ASN A 286 -11.31 8.70 11.45
N ARG A 287 -10.36 7.79 11.62
CA ARG A 287 -9.23 7.98 12.53
C ARG A 287 -7.90 7.58 11.91
N LEU A 288 -7.00 8.55 11.81
CA LEU A 288 -5.59 8.34 11.45
C LEU A 288 -4.71 8.55 12.69
N ARG A 289 -3.81 7.62 12.97
CA ARG A 289 -2.73 7.78 13.95
C ARG A 289 -1.40 7.28 13.38
N VAL A 290 -0.37 8.10 13.48
CA VAL A 290 1.02 7.70 13.18
C VAL A 290 1.85 7.90 14.44
N ASP A 291 2.19 6.78 15.08
CA ASP A 291 2.93 6.73 16.35
C ASP A 291 4.44 6.89 16.13
N GLY A 292 4.94 6.57 14.93
CA GLY A 292 6.30 6.86 14.49
C GLY A 292 6.44 8.27 13.88
N ALA A 293 7.67 8.63 13.49
CA ALA A 293 7.90 9.85 12.72
C ALA A 293 7.43 9.69 11.27
N ILE A 294 6.91 10.76 10.69
CA ILE A 294 6.81 10.93 9.25
C ILE A 294 8.05 11.67 8.78
N GLU A 295 8.84 11.09 7.88
CA GLU A 295 10.01 11.74 7.29
C GLU A 295 9.98 11.70 5.77
N THR A 296 10.12 12.87 5.11
CA THR A 296 10.21 12.92 3.64
C THR A 296 11.36 13.76 3.16
N PHE A 297 12.10 13.29 2.15
CA PHE A 297 13.37 13.90 1.72
C PHE A 297 13.38 14.52 0.32
N GLY A 298 12.37 14.23 -0.51
CA GLY A 298 12.35 14.67 -1.90
C GLY A 298 11.88 16.11 -2.09
N GLN A 299 12.34 16.76 -3.17
CA GLN A 299 11.83 18.06 -3.58
C GLN A 299 10.29 18.04 -3.73
N GLY A 300 9.61 19.02 -3.15
CA GLY A 300 8.16 19.12 -3.18
C GLY A 300 7.43 18.02 -2.39
N ALA A 301 8.14 17.23 -1.59
CA ALA A 301 7.55 16.15 -0.78
C ALA A 301 6.68 16.69 0.37
N ARG A 302 5.81 15.85 0.92
CA ARG A 302 4.92 16.27 2.02
C ARG A 302 4.85 15.24 3.13
N GLY A 303 4.71 15.70 4.37
CA GLY A 303 4.48 14.80 5.50
C GLY A 303 3.05 14.26 5.47
N PHE A 304 2.07 15.14 5.55
CA PHE A 304 0.64 14.80 5.52
C PHE A 304 -0.13 15.75 4.59
N ASN A 305 -1.04 15.20 3.79
CA ASN A 305 -1.83 15.98 2.86
C ASN A 305 -3.28 15.49 2.67
N VAL A 306 -4.24 16.42 2.64
CA VAL A 306 -5.63 16.13 2.31
C VAL A 306 -6.03 16.87 1.04
N TYR A 307 -6.13 16.11 -0.05
CA TYR A 307 -6.39 16.62 -1.40
C TYR A 307 -7.86 16.52 -1.81
N ALA A 308 -8.56 15.50 -1.33
CA ALA A 308 -9.99 15.28 -1.53
C ALA A 308 -10.56 14.53 -0.32
N GLY A 309 -11.89 14.42 -0.27
CA GLY A 309 -12.60 13.73 0.80
C GLY A 309 -12.37 14.38 2.17
N THR A 310 -12.27 13.57 3.23
CA THR A 310 -12.13 14.08 4.60
C THR A 310 -11.36 13.15 5.52
N VAL A 311 -10.73 13.75 6.53
CA VAL A 311 -10.13 13.05 7.67
C VAL A 311 -10.80 13.58 8.94
N HIS A 312 -11.48 12.74 9.72
CA HIS A 312 -12.18 13.22 10.93
C HIS A 312 -11.22 13.48 12.09
N SER A 313 -10.19 12.64 12.26
CA SER A 313 -9.14 12.86 13.25
C SER A 313 -7.79 12.34 12.75
N ALA A 314 -6.74 13.14 12.94
CA ALA A 314 -5.37 12.78 12.62
C ALA A 314 -4.44 13.10 13.81
N GLU A 315 -3.75 12.08 14.31
CA GLU A 315 -2.80 12.16 15.41
C GLU A 315 -1.40 11.77 14.90
N PHE A 316 -0.41 12.62 15.12
CA PHE A 316 0.97 12.39 14.68
C PHE A 316 1.94 12.55 15.84
N GLU A 317 2.94 11.67 15.90
CA GLU A 317 4.03 11.83 16.84
C GLU A 317 4.97 12.96 16.43
N ARG A 318 5.45 12.98 15.18
CA ARG A 318 6.33 14.02 14.61
C ARG A 318 6.25 14.02 13.10
N VAL A 319 6.37 15.19 12.48
CA VAL A 319 6.45 15.33 11.02
C VAL A 319 7.71 16.11 10.66
N ILE A 320 8.55 15.55 9.81
CA ILE A 320 9.79 16.16 9.33
C ILE A 320 9.84 16.09 7.81
N THR A 321 10.09 17.21 7.16
CA THR A 321 10.20 17.28 5.70
C THR A 321 11.45 18.02 5.27
N HIS A 322 12.08 17.56 4.19
CA HIS A 322 13.32 18.13 3.65
C HIS A 322 13.18 18.44 2.16
N ALA A 323 14.07 19.31 1.69
CA ALA A 323 14.20 19.83 0.33
C ALA A 323 13.23 20.96 -0.03
N ASP A 324 13.53 21.63 -1.14
CA ASP A 324 12.79 22.82 -1.57
C ASP A 324 11.34 22.49 -1.91
N GLY A 325 10.43 23.39 -1.52
CA GLY A 325 8.99 23.21 -1.70
C GLY A 325 8.36 22.09 -0.88
N ALA A 326 9.10 21.49 0.05
CA ALA A 326 8.57 20.43 0.91
C ALA A 326 7.60 20.97 1.97
N VAL A 327 6.49 20.28 2.24
CA VAL A 327 5.47 20.78 3.17
C VAL A 327 5.22 19.78 4.29
N GLY A 328 5.37 20.19 5.56
CA GLY A 328 5.09 19.35 6.71
C GLY A 328 3.67 18.79 6.69
N ILE A 329 2.69 19.68 6.86
CA ILE A 329 1.27 19.36 6.73
C ILE A 329 0.59 20.37 5.82
N GLN A 330 -0.16 19.87 4.84
CA GLN A 330 -0.99 20.69 3.95
C GLN A 330 -2.44 20.20 3.97
N ILE A 331 -3.40 21.10 4.19
CA ILE A 331 -4.83 20.76 4.04
C ILE A 331 -5.50 21.68 3.03
N SER A 332 -6.28 21.09 2.13
CA SER A 332 -7.06 21.79 1.11
C SER A 332 -8.54 21.40 1.11
N GLN A 333 -8.95 20.61 2.10
CA GLN A 333 -10.28 20.05 2.29
C GLN A 333 -10.63 20.06 3.79
N PRO A 334 -11.90 19.78 4.15
CA PRO A 334 -12.33 19.68 5.54
C PRO A 334 -11.63 18.55 6.30
N VAL A 335 -11.07 18.90 7.46
CA VAL A 335 -10.49 18.00 8.46
C VAL A 335 -11.15 18.28 9.81
N GLY A 336 -11.42 17.25 10.61
CA GLY A 336 -11.94 17.45 11.96
C GLY A 336 -10.84 18.00 12.89
N SER A 337 -10.03 17.11 13.47
CA SER A 337 -8.92 17.49 14.35
C SER A 337 -7.57 17.01 13.85
N ILE A 338 -6.53 17.83 14.02
CA ILE A 338 -5.12 17.47 13.82
C ILE A 338 -4.38 17.69 15.13
N ALA A 339 -3.68 16.68 15.63
CA ALA A 339 -2.81 16.77 16.79
C ALA A 339 -1.40 16.30 16.45
N VAL A 340 -0.37 17.09 16.79
CA VAL A 340 1.04 16.75 16.61
C VAL A 340 1.82 16.94 17.91
N ARG A 341 2.38 15.85 18.46
CA ARG A 341 3.01 15.85 19.79
C ARG A 341 4.40 16.49 19.79
N ARG A 342 5.32 16.05 18.94
CA ARG A 342 6.72 16.53 18.90
C ARG A 342 6.99 17.52 17.77
N GLY A 343 5.94 18.20 17.31
CA GLY A 343 6.04 19.32 16.39
C GLY A 343 6.19 18.93 14.91
N ILE A 344 6.25 19.98 14.08
CA ILE A 344 6.42 19.88 12.64
C ILE A 344 7.66 20.69 12.25
N GLU A 345 8.59 20.03 11.56
CA GLU A 345 9.87 20.61 11.19
C GLU A 345 10.09 20.48 9.68
N THR A 346 10.43 21.59 9.03
CA THR A 346 10.62 21.63 7.58
C THR A 346 11.91 22.33 7.19
N TYR A 347 12.70 21.68 6.34
CA TYR A 347 13.94 22.17 5.76
C TYR A 347 13.77 22.44 4.27
N GLY A 348 14.44 23.48 3.76
CA GLY A 348 14.42 23.85 2.35
C GLY A 348 13.90 25.27 2.12
N GLY A 349 13.96 25.73 0.88
CA GLY A 349 13.42 27.01 0.41
C GLY A 349 12.24 26.81 -0.54
N THR A 350 12.14 27.67 -1.56
CA THR A 350 11.10 27.55 -2.60
C THR A 350 11.56 26.63 -3.73
N GLY A 351 10.71 25.68 -4.13
CA GLY A 351 11.04 24.71 -5.18
C GLY A 351 9.81 24.21 -5.93
N ASP A 352 10.04 23.43 -6.98
CA ASP A 352 8.95 22.82 -7.74
C ASP A 352 8.35 21.63 -6.97
N SER A 353 7.02 21.54 -6.96
CA SER A 353 6.25 20.50 -6.28
C SER A 353 5.11 20.03 -7.17
N LEU A 354 4.88 18.72 -7.23
CA LEU A 354 3.74 18.14 -7.92
C LEU A 354 2.49 18.19 -7.04
N VAL A 355 1.40 18.72 -7.59
CA VAL A 355 0.08 18.82 -6.98
C VAL A 355 -0.95 18.28 -7.96
N LYS A 356 -1.53 17.11 -7.66
CA LYS A 356 -2.59 16.48 -8.49
C LYS A 356 -2.25 16.44 -9.99
N GLY A 357 -1.03 16.03 -10.32
CA GLY A 357 -0.55 15.96 -11.71
C GLY A 357 -0.04 17.27 -12.33
N VAL A 358 0.06 18.36 -11.56
CA VAL A 358 0.53 19.68 -12.04
C VAL A 358 1.72 20.17 -11.21
N VAL A 359 2.80 20.63 -11.88
CA VAL A 359 3.99 21.19 -11.21
C VAL A 359 3.77 22.67 -10.88
N LEU A 360 3.98 23.02 -9.60
CA LEU A 360 3.83 24.38 -9.06
C LEU A 360 5.05 24.74 -8.19
N LYS A 361 5.36 26.04 -8.06
CA LYS A 361 6.37 26.50 -7.10
C LYS A 361 5.76 26.70 -5.72
N LEU A 362 6.31 26.04 -4.70
CA LEU A 362 5.87 26.14 -3.30
C LEU A 362 7.06 26.46 -2.39
N SER A 363 6.83 27.21 -1.32
CA SER A 363 7.80 27.39 -0.22
C SER A 363 7.83 26.15 0.68
N ALA A 364 9.00 25.83 1.22
CA ALA A 364 9.12 24.73 2.17
C ALA A 364 8.54 25.09 3.54
N ILE A 365 7.30 24.72 3.81
CA ILE A 365 6.53 25.22 4.97
C ILE A 365 6.11 24.12 5.94
N ALA A 366 6.12 24.40 7.25
CA ALA A 366 5.73 23.43 8.26
C ALA A 366 4.21 23.15 8.25
N PHE A 367 3.36 24.17 8.30
CA PHE A 367 1.90 24.00 8.29
C PHE A 367 1.22 24.96 7.31
N SER A 368 0.43 24.41 6.38
CA SER A 368 -0.28 25.19 5.35
C SER A 368 -1.75 24.78 5.26
N VAL A 369 -2.64 25.77 5.39
CA VAL A 369 -4.07 25.64 5.13
C VAL A 369 -4.38 26.39 3.85
N LYS A 370 -4.62 25.66 2.76
CA LYS A 370 -4.94 26.23 1.45
C LYS A 370 -6.42 26.67 1.37
N PRO A 371 -6.82 27.47 0.35
CA PRO A 371 -8.23 27.77 0.12
C PRO A 371 -9.09 26.50 0.08
N GLY A 372 -10.24 26.52 0.76
CA GLY A 372 -11.12 25.36 0.94
C GLY A 372 -10.70 24.41 2.07
N GLY A 373 -9.48 24.54 2.60
CA GLY A 373 -9.05 23.87 3.82
C GLY A 373 -9.77 24.44 5.04
N VAL A 374 -10.41 23.57 5.81
CA VAL A 374 -11.08 23.91 7.06
C VAL A 374 -10.70 22.87 8.10
N ALA A 375 -10.27 23.31 9.28
CA ALA A 375 -10.06 22.43 10.42
C ALA A 375 -10.89 22.88 11.63
N ARG A 376 -11.54 21.95 12.33
CA ARG A 376 -12.21 22.26 13.60
C ARG A 376 -11.17 22.55 14.69
N GLU A 377 -10.12 21.73 14.77
CA GLU A 377 -9.08 21.88 15.78
C GLU A 377 -7.70 21.48 15.25
N VAL A 378 -6.69 22.28 15.56
CA VAL A 378 -5.29 21.98 15.31
C VAL A 378 -4.49 22.26 16.58
N VAL A 379 -3.82 21.23 17.10
CA VAL A 379 -2.95 21.31 18.28
C VAL A 379 -1.55 20.81 17.91
N VAL A 380 -0.53 21.63 18.13
CA VAL A 380 0.88 21.29 17.88
C VAL A 380 1.72 21.62 19.12
N GLU A 381 2.06 20.60 19.90
CA GLU A 381 2.77 20.71 21.18
C GLU A 381 4.28 20.93 21.00
N GLY A 382 4.90 20.38 19.95
CA GLY A 382 6.33 20.61 19.68
C GLY A 382 6.62 21.90 18.88
N GLY A 383 5.60 22.70 18.60
CA GLY A 383 5.70 23.90 17.76
C GLY A 383 5.88 23.63 16.26
N LEU A 384 6.00 24.72 15.50
CA LEU A 384 6.31 24.71 14.06
C LEU A 384 7.69 25.34 13.83
N VAL A 385 8.53 24.63 13.09
CA VAL A 385 9.90 25.07 12.77
C VAL A 385 10.13 24.99 11.27
N THR A 386 10.55 26.10 10.67
CA THR A 386 11.12 26.14 9.33
C THR A 386 12.58 26.56 9.41
N HIS A 387 13.43 26.02 8.53
CA HIS A 387 14.87 26.32 8.52
C HIS A 387 15.30 27.18 7.32
N GLY A 388 14.50 27.24 6.26
CA GLY A 388 14.79 28.07 5.09
C GLY A 388 14.75 29.56 5.40
N GLU A 389 15.68 30.31 4.82
CA GLU A 389 15.71 31.77 4.94
C GLU A 389 14.41 32.39 4.38
N GLY A 390 13.78 33.24 5.18
CA GLY A 390 12.55 33.93 4.78
C GLY A 390 11.34 33.00 4.62
N VAL A 391 11.42 31.76 5.12
CA VAL A 391 10.29 30.83 5.06
C VAL A 391 9.51 30.84 6.36
N GLU A 392 8.28 31.34 6.30
CA GLU A 392 7.36 31.33 7.43
C GLU A 392 6.92 29.89 7.79
N PRO A 393 6.80 29.56 9.07
CA PRO A 393 6.39 28.22 9.51
C PRO A 393 4.88 27.94 9.34
N LEU A 394 4.07 28.97 9.11
CA LEU A 394 2.60 28.88 9.08
C LEU A 394 2.00 29.70 7.93
N GLU A 395 1.15 29.07 7.13
CA GLU A 395 0.35 29.73 6.08
C GLU A 395 -1.14 29.40 6.27
N LEU A 396 -1.98 30.43 6.40
CA LEU A 396 -3.41 30.29 6.63
C LEU A 396 -4.21 31.05 5.56
N HIS A 397 -4.60 30.34 4.50
CA HIS A 397 -5.53 30.83 3.47
C HIS A 397 -6.94 30.21 3.59
N GLY A 398 -7.09 29.17 4.41
CA GLY A 398 -8.39 28.64 4.84
C GLY A 398 -8.72 29.02 6.28
N SER A 399 -9.50 28.18 6.99
CA SER A 399 -9.92 28.48 8.36
C SER A 399 -9.63 27.35 9.34
N VAL A 400 -9.29 27.74 10.57
CA VAL A 400 -9.11 26.82 11.70
C VAL A 400 -9.90 27.39 12.88
N SER A 401 -10.87 26.64 13.42
CA SER A 401 -11.71 27.17 14.52
C SER A 401 -10.95 27.27 15.84
N VAL A 402 -10.12 26.26 16.16
CA VAL A 402 -9.25 26.26 17.33
C VAL A 402 -7.82 25.94 16.89
N LEU A 403 -6.92 26.90 17.06
CA LEU A 403 -5.49 26.74 16.73
C LEU A 403 -4.65 26.94 18.00
N ARG A 404 -3.89 25.90 18.38
CA ARG A 404 -2.95 25.95 19.52
C ARG A 404 -1.60 25.42 19.06
N ILE A 405 -0.58 26.28 19.10
CA ILE A 405 0.78 25.95 18.69
C ILE A 405 1.74 26.42 19.78
N GLU A 406 2.52 25.50 20.36
CA GLU A 406 3.50 25.79 21.42
C GLU A 406 4.85 26.29 20.86
N GLY A 407 4.81 27.29 19.98
CA GLY A 407 5.98 27.96 19.43
C GLY A 407 6.02 27.99 17.90
N LEU A 408 6.50 29.12 17.38
CA LEU A 408 6.73 29.36 15.96
C LEU A 408 8.17 29.81 15.78
N ARG A 409 8.94 29.13 14.92
CA ARG A 409 10.33 29.48 14.63
C ARG A 409 10.54 29.47 13.12
N ALA A 410 10.91 30.62 12.58
CA ALA A 410 11.37 30.76 11.20
C ALA A 410 12.91 30.75 11.17
N GLY A 411 13.48 30.15 10.13
CA GLY A 411 14.92 30.06 9.93
C GLY A 411 15.49 31.40 9.48
N ALA A 412 16.66 31.76 10.03
CA ALA A 412 17.43 32.93 9.60
C ALA A 412 18.32 32.67 8.37
N GLY A 413 18.21 31.48 7.75
CA GLY A 413 19.17 30.98 6.76
C GLY A 413 20.35 30.23 7.40
N PHE A 414 21.12 29.51 6.57
CA PHE A 414 22.28 28.72 7.02
C PHE A 414 23.50 29.58 7.42
N ASP A 415 23.49 30.88 7.12
CA ASP A 415 24.58 31.82 7.44
C ASP A 415 24.51 32.39 8.88
N GLY A 416 23.56 31.92 9.69
CA GLY A 416 23.30 32.41 11.05
C GLY A 416 23.74 31.48 12.20
N ILE A 417 24.57 30.45 11.94
CA ILE A 417 25.09 29.52 12.96
C ILE A 417 26.58 29.72 13.19
#